data_AF-A0A7C0XK65-F1
#
_entry.id   AF-A0A7C0XK65-F1
#
_cell.length_a   1.000
_cell.length_b   1.000
_cell.length_c   1.000
_cell.angle_alpha   90.00
_cell.angle_beta   90.00
_cell.angle_gamma   90.00
#
_symmetry.space_group_name_H-M   'P 1'
#
loop_
_entity.id
_entity.type
_entity.pdbx_description
1 polymer ?
#
loop_
_entity_poly.entity_id
_entity_poly.type
_entity_poly.pdbx_seq_one_letter_code
_entity_poly.pdbx_strand_id
1 'polypeptide(L)' 'MPTKPLFVRAEWDDESRVWVATSDDVPGLATEAETVESLIEKLRIMIPELLEANGSSMEYEVPFEILSRRFEFAQCEDI' A
#
# COMPACT_ATOMS: atom_id res chain seq x y z
N MET A 1 6.19 23.60 -3.73
CA MET A 1 6.73 23.17 -2.41
C MET A 1 6.91 21.66 -2.48
N PRO A 2 7.90 21.02 -1.83
CA PRO A 2 7.96 19.56 -1.85
C PRO A 2 6.73 19.03 -1.11
N THR A 3 5.84 18.36 -1.85
CA THR A 3 4.67 17.69 -1.28
C THR A 3 5.15 16.52 -0.45
N LYS A 4 4.75 16.43 0.81
CA LYS A 4 5.07 15.28 1.67
C LYS A 4 4.47 14.03 1.01
N PRO A 5 5.23 12.92 0.87
CA PRO A 5 4.68 11.69 0.31
C PRO A 5 3.55 11.16 1.20
N LEU A 6 2.52 10.61 0.56
CA LEU A 6 1.45 9.89 1.23
C LEU A 6 1.98 8.55 1.74
N PHE A 7 1.64 8.19 2.98
CA PHE A 7 2.15 6.98 3.61
C PHE A 7 1.17 5.82 3.44
N VAL A 8 1.60 4.73 2.81
CA VAL A 8 0.80 3.50 2.65
C VAL A 8 1.43 2.36 3.46
N ARG A 9 0.62 1.71 4.29
CA ARG A 9 1.02 0.51 5.02
C ARG A 9 0.53 -0.71 4.28
N ALA A 10 1.42 -1.66 4.02
CA ALA A 10 1.10 -2.97 3.47
C ALA A 10 1.43 -4.06 4.49
N GLU A 11 0.44 -4.86 4.87
CA GLU A 11 0.61 -5.98 5.80
C GLU A 11 0.32 -7.29 5.09
N TRP A 12 1.14 -8.31 5.35
CA TRP A 12 0.90 -9.65 4.83
C TRP A 12 -0.23 -10.32 5.60
N ASP A 13 -1.27 -10.74 4.89
CA ASP A 13 -2.32 -11.62 5.38
C ASP A 13 -1.94 -13.08 5.07
N ASP A 14 -1.72 -13.88 6.10
CA ASP A 14 -1.30 -15.27 5.96
C ASP A 14 -2.45 -16.22 5.58
N GLU A 15 -3.69 -15.90 6.01
CA GLU A 15 -4.87 -16.71 5.70
C GLU A 15 -5.20 -16.64 4.20
N SER A 16 -5.08 -15.45 3.63
CA SER A 16 -5.40 -15.16 2.23
C SER A 16 -4.18 -15.16 1.31
N ARG A 17 -2.96 -15.16 1.88
CA ARG A 17 -1.68 -15.08 1.17
C ARG A 17 -1.56 -13.89 0.23
N VAL A 18 -2.00 -12.72 0.71
CA VAL A 18 -1.94 -11.46 -0.03
C VAL A 18 -1.41 -10.35 0.86
N TRP A 19 -0.85 -9.32 0.25
CA TRP A 19 -0.56 -8.04 0.89
C TRP A 19 -1.80 -7.17 0.89
N VAL A 20 -2.16 -6.62 2.04
CA VAL A 20 -3.29 -5.70 2.22
C VAL A 20 -2.76 -4.28 2.47
N ALA A 21 -3.16 -3.33 1.62
CA ALA A 21 -2.79 -1.91 1.74
C ALA A 21 -3.88 -1.08 2.43
N THR A 22 -3.45 -0.24 3.37
CA THR A 22 -4.26 0.79 4.05
C THR A 22 -3.46 2.08 4.21
N SER A 23 -4.14 3.22 4.33
CA SER A 23 -3.51 4.53 4.53
C SER A 23 -4.45 5.51 5.21
N ASP A 24 -3.94 6.28 6.17
CA ASP A 24 -4.66 7.43 6.75
C ASP A 24 -4.58 8.68 5.84
N ASP A 25 -3.55 8.75 4.98
CA ASP A 25 -3.34 9.86 4.05
C ASP A 25 -4.21 9.73 2.78
N VAL A 26 -4.77 8.54 2.52
CA VAL A 26 -5.65 8.25 1.37
C VAL A 26 -6.99 7.70 1.86
N PRO A 27 -8.00 8.57 2.11
CA PRO A 27 -9.30 8.14 2.61
C PRO A 27 -9.97 7.12 1.69
N GLY A 28 -10.38 6.00 2.27
CA GLY A 28 -11.03 4.91 1.53
C GLY A 28 -10.08 3.94 0.83
N LEU A 29 -8.76 4.07 1.04
CA LEU A 29 -7.81 3.10 0.51
C LEU A 29 -7.91 1.76 1.24
N ALA A 30 -8.44 0.77 0.53
CA ALA A 30 -8.42 -0.64 0.91
C ALA A 30 -8.25 -1.47 -0.37
N THR A 31 -7.11 -2.15 -0.51
CA THR A 31 -6.81 -2.99 -1.67
C THR A 31 -5.78 -4.06 -1.31
N GLU A 32 -5.68 -5.10 -2.11
CA GLU A 32 -4.80 -6.23 -1.84
C GLU A 32 -4.13 -6.78 -3.12
N ALA A 33 -2.99 -7.46 -3.00
CA ALA A 33 -2.35 -8.17 -4.10
C ALA A 33 -1.40 -9.27 -3.61
N GLU A 34 -1.12 -10.27 -4.46
CA GLU A 34 -0.22 -11.39 -4.12
C GLU A 34 1.24 -10.96 -3.88
N THR A 35 1.68 -9.88 -4.52
CA THR A 35 3.04 -9.32 -4.39
C THR A 35 3.00 -7.82 -4.10
N VAL A 36 4.08 -7.31 -3.50
CA VAL A 36 4.23 -5.87 -3.23
C VAL A 36 4.26 -5.07 -4.53
N GLU A 37 4.89 -5.62 -5.58
CA GLU A 37 4.96 -4.98 -6.90
C GLU A 37 3.57 -4.86 -7.54
N SER A 38 2.75 -5.92 -7.50
CA SER A 38 1.37 -5.85 -7.99
C SER A 38 0.51 -4.90 -7.15
N LEU A 39 0.78 -4.79 -5.84
CA LEU A 39 0.12 -3.82 -4.97
C LEU A 39 0.49 -2.40 -5.37
N ILE A 40 1.76 -2.11 -5.64
CA ILE A 40 2.24 -0.80 -6.10
C ILE A 40 1.55 -0.38 -7.40
N GLU A 41 1.42 -1.29 -8.37
CA GLU A 41 0.72 -0.99 -9.63
C GLU A 41 -0.76 -0.64 -9.40
N LYS A 42 -1.45 -1.31 -8.47
CA LYS A 42 -2.82 -0.94 -8.07
C LYS A 42 -2.86 0.43 -7.39
N LEU A 43 -1.92 0.71 -6.49
CA LEU A 43 -1.85 1.97 -5.75
C LEU A 43 -1.65 3.18 -6.68
N ARG A 44 -0.86 3.04 -7.75
CA ARG A 44 -0.65 4.09 -8.76
C ARG A 44 -1.95 4.55 -9.44
N ILE A 45 -2.96 3.69 -9.48
CA ILE A 45 -4.28 3.98 -10.06
C ILE A 45 -5.25 4.44 -8.96
N MET A 46 -5.33 3.68 -7.86
CA MET A 46 -6.34 3.93 -6.82
C MET A 46 -6.09 5.20 -6.01
N ILE A 47 -4.84 5.56 -5.73
CA ILE A 47 -4.51 6.77 -4.95
C ILE A 47 -5.09 8.03 -5.60
N PRO A 48 -4.79 8.36 -6.88
CA PRO A 48 -5.35 9.55 -7.50
C PRO A 48 -6.89 9.50 -7.62
N GLU A 49 -7.47 8.34 -7.95
CA GLU A 49 -8.93 8.17 -8.04
C GLU A 49 -9.64 8.45 -6.70
N LEU A 50 -9.11 7.91 -5.60
CA LEU A 50 -9.67 8.13 -4.27
C LEU A 50 -9.52 9.57 -3.81
N LEU A 51 -8.38 10.21 -4.09
CA LEU A 51 -8.17 11.62 -3.74
C LEU A 51 -9.13 12.53 -4.49
N GLU A 52 -9.31 12.30 -5.79
CA GLU A 52 -10.29 13.02 -6.62
C GLU A 52 -11.72 12.82 -6.11
N ALA A 53 -12.11 11.58 -5.82
CA ALA A 53 -13.43 11.25 -5.28
C ALA A 53 -13.71 11.92 -3.92
N ASN A 54 -12.67 12.15 -3.12
CA ASN A 54 -12.76 12.86 -1.84
C ASN A 54 -12.62 14.40 -1.96
N GLY A 55 -12.64 14.95 -3.18
CA GLY A 55 -12.63 16.40 -3.42
C GLY A 55 -11.26 17.06 -3.27
N SER A 56 -10.17 16.27 -3.23
CA SER A 56 -8.82 16.80 -3.28
C SER A 56 -8.46 17.12 -4.72
N SER A 57 -8.41 18.41 -5.08
CA SER A 57 -7.88 18.88 -6.36
C SER A 57 -6.36 18.79 -6.37
N MET A 58 -5.81 17.57 -6.28
CA MET A 58 -4.36 17.37 -6.32
C MET A 58 -3.85 17.24 -7.76
N GLU A 59 -2.57 17.61 -7.94
CA GLU A 59 -1.84 17.45 -9.19
C GLU A 59 -1.80 15.96 -9.60
N TYR A 60 -1.68 15.69 -10.91
CA TYR A 60 -1.69 14.34 -11.50
C TYR A 60 -0.60 13.40 -10.95
N GLU A 61 0.42 13.94 -10.29
CA GLU A 61 1.55 13.17 -9.75
C GLU A 61 1.67 13.40 -8.24
N VAL A 62 1.19 12.43 -7.47
CA VAL A 62 1.23 12.47 -6.00
C VAL A 62 2.28 11.47 -5.51
N PRO A 63 3.37 11.93 -4.87
CA PRO A 63 4.36 11.01 -4.34
C PRO A 63 3.75 10.20 -3.19
N PHE A 64 4.05 8.91 -3.15
CA PHE A 64 3.69 8.05 -2.02
C PHE A 64 4.86 7.14 -1.66
N GLU A 65 4.91 6.74 -0.40
CA GLU A 65 5.84 5.75 0.13
C GLU A 65 5.05 4.56 0.65
N ILE A 66 5.62 3.35 0.47
CA ILE A 66 5.01 2.11 0.94
C ILE A 66 5.91 1.45 1.98
N LEU A 67 5.34 1.16 3.15
CA LEU A 67 5.96 0.34 4.18
C LEU A 67 5.30 -1.04 4.19
N SER A 68 6.00 -2.05 3.69
CA SER A 68 5.58 -3.44 3.78
C SER A 68 6.12 -4.11 5.04
N ARG A 69 5.26 -4.85 5.76
CA ARG A 69 5.63 -5.61 6.94
C ARG A 69 5.10 -7.03 6.85
N ARG A 70 5.99 -8.01 7.02
CA ARG A 70 5.69 -9.44 7.12
C ARG A 70 6.54 -10.07 8.20
N PHE A 71 5.95 -10.98 8.97
CA PHE A 71 6.64 -11.75 10.00
C PHE A 71 6.83 -13.18 9.53
N GLU A 72 8.00 -13.72 9.82
CA GLU A 72 8.38 -15.09 9.47
C GLU A 72 9.11 -15.75 10.63
N PHE A 73 9.01 -17.07 10.70
CA PHE A 73 9.75 -17.90 11.65
C PHE A 73 10.76 -18.76 10.89
N ALA A 74 12.04 -18.69 11.27
CA ALA A 74 13.07 -19.60 10.76
C ALA A 74 13.42 -20.63 11.83
N GLN A 75 13.54 -21.91 11.43
CA GLN A 75 13.98 -22.99 12.31
C GLN A 75 15.25 -23.64 11.73
N CYS A 76 16.14 -24.08 12.62
CA CYS A 76 17.28 -24.92 12.25
C CYS A 76 16.75 -26.34 12.00
N GLU A 77 16.98 -26.93 10.83
CA GLU A 77 16.73 -28.36 10.63
C GLU A 77 17.72 -29.16 11.49
N ASP A 78 17.21 -29.99 12.40
CA ASP A 78 18.00 -30.98 13.11
C ASP A 78 18.45 -32.05 12.10
N ILE A 79 19.76 -32.12 11.83
CA ILE A 79 20.41 -33.12 10.97
C ILE A 79 20.38 -34.50 11.63
#